data_AF-A0A9X3JQX8-F1
#
_entry.id   AF-A0A9X3JQX8-F1
#
_cell.length_a   1.000
_cell.length_b   1.000
_cell.length_c   1.000
_cell.angle_alpha   90.00
_cell.angle_beta   90.00
_cell.angle_gamma   90.00
#
_symmetry.space_group_name_H-M   'P 1'
#
loop_
_entity.id
_entity.type
_entity.pdbx_description
1 polymer ?
#
loop_
_entity_poly.entity_id
_entity_poly.type
_entity_poly.pdbx_seq_one_letter_code
_entity_poly.pdbx_strand_id
1 'polypeptide(L)'
;MTGGPPAGRNRVGDVPALTSGRNWPAVLDALEGDVYEAEETLARGRAEEIAAWGRRSTDWIPPSNLGPLPDDLRERAARLLQHQLAVAEALVERITQSQKQRDVAARMSYAPTRPVASFIDRVL
;
A
#
# COMPACT_ATOMS: atom_id res chain seq x y z
N MET A 1 -37.29 21.80 -5.85
CA MET A 1 -37.34 20.33 -5.86
C MET A 1 -36.06 19.85 -6.52
N THR A 2 -35.00 19.65 -5.73
CA THR A 2 -33.64 19.45 -6.22
C THR A 2 -33.21 18.03 -5.86
N GLY A 3 -33.00 17.19 -6.87
CA GLY A 3 -32.49 15.83 -6.71
C GLY A 3 -31.02 15.85 -6.31
N GLY A 4 -30.72 15.35 -5.12
CA GLY A 4 -29.35 15.08 -4.68
C GLY A 4 -28.80 13.80 -5.33
N PRO A 5 -27.48 13.70 -5.55
CA PRO A 5 -26.87 12.55 -6.23
C PRO A 5 -26.94 11.29 -5.34
N PRO A 6 -27.01 10.07 -5.91
CA PRO A 6 -26.98 8.85 -5.13
C PRO A 6 -25.58 8.70 -4.51
N ALA A 7 -25.56 8.65 -3.17
CA ALA A 7 -24.38 8.31 -2.40
C ALA A 7 -23.78 6.99 -2.91
N GLY A 8 -22.56 7.07 -3.42
CA GLY A 8 -21.75 5.90 -3.76
C GLY A 8 -21.65 5.01 -2.54
N ARG A 9 -22.13 3.77 -2.67
CA ARG A 9 -21.96 2.71 -1.67
C ARG A 9 -20.48 2.34 -1.61
N ASN A 10 -19.69 3.12 -0.86
CA ASN A 10 -18.41 2.67 -0.34
C ASN A 10 -18.70 1.64 0.75
N ARG A 11 -18.87 0.38 0.33
CA ARG A 11 -18.82 -0.78 1.21
C ARG A 11 -17.47 -1.45 1.00
N VAL A 12 -16.40 -0.76 1.43
CA VAL A 12 -15.05 -1.31 1.54
C VAL A 12 -14.69 -1.22 3.02
N GLY A 13 -15.25 -2.16 3.78
CA GLY A 13 -15.21 -2.19 5.24
C GLY A 13 -15.76 -3.50 5.83
N ASP A 14 -16.39 -4.35 5.03
CA ASP A 14 -16.73 -5.72 5.44
C ASP A 14 -15.51 -6.63 5.26
N VAL A 15 -14.48 -6.40 6.07
CA VAL A 15 -13.60 -7.51 6.46
C VAL A 15 -14.40 -8.21 7.56
N PRO A 16 -14.98 -9.41 7.33
CA PRO A 16 -15.70 -10.07 8.40
C PRO A 16 -14.69 -10.31 9.52
N ALA A 17 -15.00 -9.75 10.69
CA ALA A 17 -14.36 -10.09 11.94
C ALA A 17 -14.62 -11.58 12.20
N LEU A 18 -13.79 -12.45 11.61
CA LEU A 18 -13.80 -13.90 11.84
C LEU A 18 -13.14 -14.19 13.18
N THR A 19 -13.80 -13.75 14.24
CA THR A 19 -13.51 -14.12 15.63
C THR A 19 -14.28 -15.41 15.94
N SER A 20 -13.84 -16.52 15.37
CA SER A 20 -14.34 -17.87 15.69
C SER A 20 -13.20 -18.85 15.40
N GLY A 21 -12.72 -19.53 16.45
CA GLY A 21 -11.60 -20.49 16.49
C GLY A 21 -10.80 -20.67 15.20
N ARG A 22 -9.79 -19.82 14.97
CA ARG A 22 -8.92 -19.95 13.79
C ARG A 22 -7.98 -21.15 13.99
N ASN A 23 -7.89 -21.99 12.97
CA ASN A 23 -6.87 -23.05 12.89
C ASN A 23 -5.67 -22.53 12.07
N TRP A 24 -4.48 -23.07 12.33
CA TRP A 24 -3.25 -22.64 11.67
C TRP A 24 -3.28 -22.74 10.13
N PRO A 25 -3.80 -23.82 9.52
CA PRO A 25 -3.88 -23.91 8.06
C PRO A 25 -4.65 -22.76 7.42
N ALA A 26 -5.85 -22.44 7.89
CA ALA A 26 -6.66 -21.37 7.29
C ALA A 26 -6.02 -19.99 7.49
N VAL A 27 -5.29 -19.78 8.59
CA VAL A 27 -4.52 -18.56 8.81
C VAL A 27 -3.40 -18.43 7.79
N LEU A 28 -2.63 -19.50 7.58
CA LEU A 28 -1.55 -19.49 6.60
C LEU A 28 -2.09 -19.32 5.18
N ASP A 29 -3.21 -19.96 4.82
CA ASP A 29 -3.86 -19.78 3.52
C ASP A 29 -4.27 -18.32 3.28
N ALA A 30 -4.86 -17.67 4.29
CA ALA A 30 -5.25 -16.26 4.20
C ALA A 30 -4.04 -15.33 4.07
N LEU A 31 -2.98 -15.59 4.83
CA LEU A 31 -1.73 -14.81 4.76
C LEU A 31 -1.02 -14.98 3.42
N GLU A 32 -1.03 -16.18 2.85
CA GLU A 32 -0.53 -16.43 1.49
C GLU A 32 -1.34 -15.66 0.45
N GLY A 33 -2.67 -15.66 0.58
CA GLY A 33 -3.55 -14.87 -0.29
C GLY A 33 -3.24 -13.37 -0.26
N ASP A 34 -3.02 -12.81 0.93
CA ASP A 34 -2.63 -11.39 1.08
C ASP A 34 -1.28 -11.09 0.40
N VAL A 35 -0.31 -12.01 0.45
CA VAL A 35 0.98 -11.85 -0.25
C VAL A 35 0.79 -11.84 -1.75
N TYR A 36 0.00 -12.77 -2.29
CA TYR A 36 -0.28 -12.82 -3.72
C TYR A 36 -1.00 -11.55 -4.21
N GLU A 37 -1.95 -11.02 -3.43
CA GLU A 37 -2.64 -9.75 -3.73
C GLU A 37 -1.66 -8.57 -3.78
N ALA A 38 -0.70 -8.53 -2.86
CA ALA A 38 0.34 -7.51 -2.81
C ALA A 38 1.30 -7.60 -4.01
N GLU A 39 1.73 -8.81 -4.37
CA GLU A 39 2.57 -9.05 -5.56
C GLU A 39 1.85 -8.65 -6.85
N GLU A 40 0.58 -9.00 -6.99
CA GLU A 40 -0.20 -8.63 -8.17
C GLU A 40 -0.37 -7.12 -8.26
N THR A 41 -0.55 -6.44 -7.13
CA THR A 41 -0.59 -4.97 -7.05
C THR A 41 0.75 -4.36 -7.48
N LEU A 42 1.87 -4.92 -7.03
CA LEU A 42 3.22 -4.50 -7.45
C LEU A 42 3.43 -4.71 -8.95
N ALA A 43 3.02 -5.85 -9.50
CA ALA A 43 3.16 -6.18 -10.92
C ALA A 43 2.38 -5.22 -11.82
N ARG A 44 1.19 -4.77 -11.38
CA ARG A 44 0.41 -3.74 -12.07
C ARG A 44 1.02 -2.34 -12.01
N GLY A 45 1.89 -2.08 -11.04
CA GLY A 45 2.64 -0.82 -10.92
C GLY A 45 1.81 0.43 -10.59
N ARG A 46 0.56 0.27 -10.13
CA ARG A 46 -0.30 1.41 -9.80
C ARG A 46 0.06 2.00 -8.43
N ALA A 47 0.71 3.16 -8.45
CA ALA A 47 1.28 3.81 -7.26
C ALA A 47 0.26 4.05 -6.12
N GLU A 48 -0.99 4.37 -6.44
CA GLU A 48 -2.02 4.62 -5.43
C GLU A 48 -2.46 3.34 -4.70
N GLU A 49 -2.52 2.22 -5.42
CA GLU A 49 -2.86 0.92 -4.84
C GLU A 49 -1.71 0.37 -4.01
N ILE A 50 -0.48 0.53 -4.50
CA ILE A 50 0.74 0.22 -3.74
C ILE A 50 0.77 1.06 -2.44
N ALA A 51 0.41 2.35 -2.49
CA ALA A 51 0.33 3.18 -1.29
C ALA A 51 -0.82 2.78 -0.34
N ALA A 52 -1.87 2.12 -0.83
CA ALA A 52 -2.94 1.60 0.02
C ALA A 52 -2.46 0.46 0.93
N TRP A 53 -1.52 -0.37 0.45
CA TRP A 53 -0.89 -1.41 1.27
C TRP A 53 -0.18 -0.87 2.51
N GLY A 54 0.53 0.26 2.39
CA GLY A 54 1.18 0.90 3.55
C GLY A 54 0.18 1.41 4.61
N ARG A 55 -1.04 1.79 4.21
CA ARG A 55 -2.11 2.12 5.16
C ARG A 55 -2.67 0.86 5.79
N ARG A 56 -3.01 -0.16 4.99
CA ARG A 56 -3.53 -1.45 5.46
C ARG A 56 -2.59 -2.14 6.46
N SER A 57 -1.28 -2.05 6.25
CA SER A 57 -0.29 -2.64 7.18
C SER A 57 -0.26 -1.95 8.54
N THR A 58 -0.64 -0.67 8.63
CA THR A 58 -0.69 0.08 9.89
C THR A 58 -1.83 -0.42 10.79
N ASP A 59 -2.94 -0.85 10.17
CA ASP A 59 -4.12 -1.36 10.87
C ASP A 59 -4.11 -2.89 11.06
N TRP A 60 -3.01 -3.57 10.66
CA TRP A 60 -2.94 -5.02 10.73
C TRP A 60 -2.86 -5.52 12.17
N ILE A 61 -3.76 -6.44 12.51
CA ILE A 61 -3.80 -7.11 13.81
C ILE A 61 -3.41 -8.58 13.60
N PRO A 62 -2.34 -9.07 14.26
CA PRO A 62 -1.92 -10.45 14.11
C PRO A 62 -2.99 -11.42 14.63
N PRO A 63 -3.19 -12.57 13.98
CA PRO A 63 -4.14 -13.56 14.44
C PRO A 63 -3.71 -14.12 15.81
N SER A 64 -4.62 -14.07 16.78
CA SER A 64 -4.41 -14.54 18.15
C SER A 64 -5.21 -15.80 18.45
N ASN A 65 -4.94 -16.43 19.61
CA ASN A 65 -5.65 -17.61 20.11
C ASN A 65 -5.54 -18.88 19.24
N LEU A 66 -4.45 -19.04 18.48
CA LEU A 66 -4.21 -20.21 17.60
C LEU A 66 -3.53 -21.40 18.31
N GLY A 67 -2.99 -21.19 19.51
CA GLY A 67 -2.08 -22.16 20.14
C GLY A 67 -0.72 -22.22 19.43
N PRO A 68 0.16 -23.19 19.78
CA PRO A 68 1.45 -23.34 19.12
C PRO A 68 1.28 -23.75 17.66
N LEU A 69 2.19 -23.29 16.79
CA LEU A 69 2.25 -23.70 15.39
C LEU A 69 2.56 -25.21 15.30
N PRO A 70 1.74 -26.02 14.61
CA PRO A 70 2.03 -27.43 14.33
C PRO A 70 3.36 -27.60 13.58
N ASP A 71 4.14 -28.63 13.95
CA ASP A 71 5.49 -28.83 13.39
C ASP A 71 5.49 -29.11 11.88
N ASP A 72 4.44 -29.77 11.36
CA ASP A 72 4.23 -30.00 9.93
C ASP A 72 4.02 -28.70 9.14
N LEU A 73 3.55 -27.63 9.79
CA LEU A 73 3.36 -26.32 9.17
C LEU A 73 4.56 -25.38 9.35
N ARG A 74 5.57 -25.75 10.14
CA ARG A 74 6.73 -24.90 10.45
C ARG A 74 7.47 -24.46 9.19
N GLU A 75 7.75 -25.41 8.30
CA GLU A 75 8.49 -25.12 7.08
C GLU A 75 7.67 -24.20 6.14
N ARG A 76 6.37 -24.46 6.01
CA ARG A 76 5.45 -23.63 5.23
C ARG A 76 5.42 -22.19 5.76
N ALA A 77 5.21 -22.04 7.07
CA ALA A 77 5.19 -20.72 7.71
C ALA A 77 6.52 -19.97 7.55
N ALA A 78 7.66 -20.67 7.63
CA ALA A 78 8.97 -20.07 7.43
C ALA A 78 9.15 -19.56 5.99
N ARG A 79 8.78 -20.36 4.98
CA ARG A 79 8.83 -19.93 3.57
C ARG A 79 7.92 -18.74 3.31
N LEU A 80 6.69 -18.78 3.84
CA LEU A 80 5.75 -17.66 3.74
C LEU A 80 6.32 -16.39 4.37
N LEU A 81 6.92 -16.47 5.56
CA LEU A 81 7.53 -15.31 6.20
C LEU A 81 8.65 -14.70 5.36
N GLN A 82 9.52 -15.52 4.77
CA GLN A 82 10.58 -15.02 3.89
C GLN A 82 10.00 -14.33 2.66
N HIS A 83 8.95 -14.89 2.08
CA HIS A 83 8.25 -14.30 0.94
C HIS A 83 7.58 -12.97 1.31
N GLN A 84 6.91 -12.92 2.47
CA GLN A 84 6.31 -11.70 3.02
C GLN A 84 7.35 -10.58 3.17
N LEU A 85 8.54 -10.89 3.70
CA LEU A 85 9.61 -9.91 3.87
C LEU A 85 10.10 -9.37 2.52
N ALA A 86 10.33 -10.24 1.54
CA ALA A 86 10.75 -9.83 0.19
C ALA A 86 9.71 -8.92 -0.49
N VAL A 87 8.42 -9.25 -0.37
CA VAL A 87 7.33 -8.43 -0.94
C VAL A 87 7.18 -7.11 -0.19
N ALA A 88 7.33 -7.11 1.14
CA ALA A 88 7.29 -5.91 1.95
C ALA A 88 8.42 -4.94 1.58
N GLU A 89 9.64 -5.45 1.35
CA GLU A 89 10.76 -4.64 0.88
C GLU A 89 10.46 -3.98 -0.48
N ALA A 90 9.94 -4.75 -1.44
CA ALA A 90 9.56 -4.23 -2.75
C ALA A 90 8.44 -3.18 -2.68
N LEU A 91 7.44 -3.38 -1.79
CA LEU A 91 6.40 -2.38 -1.53
C LEU A 91 6.98 -1.08 -1.00
N VAL A 92 7.82 -1.14 0.04
CA VAL A 92 8.44 0.05 0.65
C VAL A 92 9.28 0.82 -0.37
N GLU A 93 10.06 0.11 -1.18
CA GLU A 93 10.87 0.72 -2.24
C GLU A 93 10.00 1.49 -3.23
N ARG A 94 8.92 0.87 -3.72
CA ARG A 94 8.00 1.50 -4.70
C ARG A 94 7.26 2.69 -4.11
N ILE A 95 6.79 2.61 -2.86
CA ILE A 95 6.14 3.73 -2.16
C ILE A 95 7.11 4.92 -2.08
N THR A 96 8.34 4.67 -1.64
CA THR A 96 9.37 5.71 -1.49
C THR A 96 9.75 6.33 -2.83
N GLN A 97 9.90 5.53 -3.88
CA GLN A 97 10.19 6.00 -5.23
C GLN A 97 9.08 6.93 -5.76
N SER A 98 7.83 6.53 -5.59
CA SER A 98 6.66 7.32 -6.00
C SER A 98 6.59 8.68 -5.29
N GLN A 99 6.84 8.71 -3.97
CA GLN A 99 6.88 9.96 -3.21
C GLN A 99 7.95 10.92 -3.72
N LYS A 100 9.17 10.44 -3.95
CA LYS A 100 10.27 11.25 -4.51
C LYS A 100 9.91 11.85 -5.87
N GLN A 101 9.25 11.08 -6.73
CA GLN A 101 8.79 11.57 -8.04
C GLN A 101 7.76 12.69 -7.89
N ARG A 102 6.79 12.55 -6.97
CA ARG A 102 5.78 13.58 -6.70
C ARG A 102 6.41 14.87 -6.16
N ASP A 103 7.39 14.76 -5.26
CA ASP A 103 8.10 15.93 -4.72
C ASP A 103 8.89 16.69 -5.78
N VAL A 104 9.55 15.98 -6.70
CA VAL A 104 10.25 16.59 -7.84
C VAL A 104 9.27 17.29 -8.77
N ALA A 105 8.16 16.63 -9.12
CA ALA A 105 7.11 17.21 -9.98
C ALA A 105 6.50 18.47 -9.34
N ALA A 106 6.26 18.46 -8.03
CA ALA A 106 5.77 19.62 -7.29
C ALA A 106 6.77 20.78 -7.37
N ARG A 107 8.07 20.53 -7.14
CA ARG A 107 9.12 21.56 -7.25
C ARG A 107 9.20 22.17 -8.65
N MET A 108 9.10 21.35 -9.70
CA MET A 108 9.06 21.83 -11.08
C MET A 108 7.83 22.69 -11.37
N SER A 109 6.68 22.35 -10.77
CA SER A 109 5.42 23.10 -10.96
C SER A 109 5.44 24.48 -10.31
N TYR A 110 6.21 24.65 -9.23
CA TYR A 110 6.38 25.94 -8.53
C TYR A 110 7.65 26.70 -8.96
N ALA A 111 8.44 26.17 -9.89
CA ALA A 111 9.61 26.88 -10.40
C ALA A 111 9.15 28.14 -11.17
N PRO A 112 9.69 29.33 -10.85
CA PRO A 112 9.26 30.57 -11.50
C PRO A 112 9.52 30.48 -13.00
N THR A 113 8.52 30.90 -13.80
CA THR A 113 8.65 31.10 -15.25
C THR A 113 9.95 31.88 -15.52
N ARG A 114 10.79 31.34 -16.40
CA ARG A 114 12.10 31.86 -16.81
C ARG A 114 12.17 33.40 -16.70
N PRO A 115 13.21 33.99 -16.06
CA PRO A 115 13.33 35.44 -15.96
C PRO A 115 13.23 36.04 -17.36
N VAL A 116 12.19 36.85 -17.59
CA VAL A 116 12.07 37.67 -18.79
C VAL A 116 13.21 38.67 -18.73
N ALA A 117 14.05 38.74 -19.76
CA ALA A 117 15.17 39.65 -19.79
C ALA A 117 14.66 41.09 -19.67
N SER A 118 14.85 41.71 -18.50
CA SER A 118 14.53 43.10 -18.25
C SER A 118 15.72 43.95 -18.65
N PHE A 119 15.57 44.71 -19.74
CA PHE A 119 16.55 45.69 -20.17
C PHE A 119 16.40 46.94 -19.30
N ILE A 120 17.44 47.29 -18.53
CA ILE A 120 17.48 48.55 -17.79
C ILE A 120 18.21 49.56 -18.68
N ASP A 121 17.45 50.49 -19.26
CA ASP A 121 18.03 51.68 -19.89
C ASP A 121 18.35 52.70 -18.79
N ARG A 122 19.64 53.03 -18.66
CA ARG A 122 20.12 54.06 -17.72
C ARG A 122 20.49 55.27 -18.56
N VAL A 123 19.61 56.27 -18.58
CA VAL A 123 19.92 57.59 -19.13
C VAL A 123 20.73 58.36 -18.09
N LEU A 124 21.87 58.90 -18.53
CA LEU A 124 22.86 59.66 -17.76
C LEU A 124 22.32 61.00 -17.24
#